data_AF-A0A933V8R5-F1
#
_entry.id   AF-A0A933V8R5-F1
#
_cell.length_a   1.000
_cell.length_b   1.000
_cell.length_c   1.000
_cell.angle_alpha   90.00
_cell.angle_beta   90.00
_cell.angle_gamma   90.00
#
_symmetry.space_group_name_H-M   'P 1'
#
loop_
_entity.id
_entity.type
_entity.pdbx_description
1 polymer ?
#
loop_
_entity_poly.entity_id
_entity_poly.type
_entity_poly.pdbx_seq_one_letter_code
_entity_poly.pdbx_strand_id
1 'polypeptide(L)'
;MLLIQGPLALNWADRKFGLIPRIESSEISADAPPSETRVDIWENCAVSVIGAEDHIFIKVHTHGAEDRTSEMLFSEGFDRLWTTLEARFRDRPGYALHYLTAWEMYEKVKSLCSSERAA
;
A
#
# COMPACT_ATOMS: atom_id res chain seq x y z
N MET A 1 17.42 -8.23 7.80
CA MET A 1 16.47 -7.48 6.95
C MET A 1 15.25 -8.35 6.77
N LEU A 2 14.07 -7.86 7.15
CA LEU A 2 12.80 -8.51 6.85
C LEU A 2 12.32 -7.97 5.50
N LEU A 3 12.03 -8.84 4.54
CA LEU A 3 11.66 -8.44 3.18
C LEU A 3 10.23 -8.89 2.88
N ILE A 4 9.28 -7.97 3.07
CA ILE A 4 7.88 -8.14 2.63
C ILE A 4 7.67 -7.20 1.46
N GLN A 5 7.26 -7.77 0.32
CA GLN A 5 7.00 -6.99 -0.87
C GLN A 5 5.64 -6.31 -0.79
N GLY A 6 5.60 -5.07 -1.27
CA GLY A 6 4.36 -4.32 -1.46
C GLY A 6 3.73 -4.58 -2.83
N PRO A 7 2.61 -3.89 -3.13
CA PRO A 7 2.02 -3.86 -4.47
C PRO A 7 3.04 -3.47 -5.56
N LEU A 8 3.06 -4.24 -6.65
CA LEU A 8 3.81 -3.96 -7.87
C LEU A 8 2.86 -4.11 -9.06
N ALA A 9 2.61 -3.02 -9.77
CA ALA A 9 1.62 -2.99 -10.86
C ALA A 9 1.97 -1.98 -11.96
N LEU A 10 1.14 -1.92 -12.99
CA LEU A 10 1.17 -0.88 -14.00
C LEU A 10 0.11 0.17 -13.66
N ASN A 11 0.55 1.41 -13.46
CA ASN A 11 -0.34 2.55 -13.31
C ASN A 11 -0.69 3.09 -14.70
N TRP A 12 -1.89 2.74 -15.17
CA TRP A 12 -2.42 3.22 -16.46
C TRP A 12 -3.04 4.61 -16.37
N ALA A 13 -3.23 5.18 -15.18
CA ALA A 13 -3.70 6.56 -15.03
C ALA A 13 -2.54 7.56 -15.18
N ASP A 14 -1.31 7.15 -14.84
CA ASP A 14 -0.09 7.91 -15.09
C ASP A 14 0.71 7.29 -16.24
N ARG A 15 0.73 7.97 -17.39
CA ARG A 15 1.37 7.45 -18.61
C ARG A 15 2.50 8.35 -19.07
N LYS A 16 3.67 7.76 -19.25
CA LYS A 16 4.79 8.42 -19.94
C LYS A 16 4.41 8.64 -21.40
N PHE A 17 4.52 9.90 -21.84
CA PHE A 17 4.11 10.35 -23.19
C PHE A 17 2.64 10.04 -23.54
N GLY A 18 1.79 9.78 -22.53
CA GLY A 18 0.38 9.40 -22.74
C GLY A 18 0.13 7.96 -23.20
N LEU A 19 1.18 7.16 -23.42
CA LEU A 19 1.06 5.83 -24.05
C LEU A 19 1.56 4.68 -23.15
N ILE A 20 2.67 4.89 -22.43
CA ILE A 20 3.33 3.83 -21.67
C ILE A 20 2.97 3.97 -20.19
N PRO A 21 2.32 2.99 -19.55
CA PRO A 21 1.97 3.09 -18.14
C PRO A 21 3.24 3.17 -17.29
N ARG A 22 3.18 3.92 -16.20
CA ARG A 22 4.26 3.88 -15.20
C ARG A 22 4.19 2.60 -14.39
N ILE A 23 5.33 2.21 -13.85
CA ILE A 23 5.39 1.13 -12.86
C ILE A 23 5.00 1.73 -11.51
N GLU A 24 4.00 1.13 -10.88
CA GLU A 24 3.64 1.37 -9.49
C GLU A 24 4.46 0.42 -8.61
N SER A 25 5.34 0.97 -7.77
CA SER A 25 6.25 0.21 -6.89
C SER A 25 5.92 0.35 -5.40
N SER A 26 4.82 1.01 -5.04
CA SER A 26 4.45 1.35 -3.66
C SER A 26 5.46 2.27 -2.95
N GLU A 27 6.23 3.03 -3.71
CA GLU A 27 7.06 4.13 -3.21
C GLU A 27 6.20 5.38 -2.99
N ILE A 28 6.36 6.05 -1.85
CA ILE A 28 5.78 7.37 -1.60
C ILE A 28 6.91 8.38 -1.58
N SER A 29 7.01 9.20 -2.60
CA SER A 29 8.05 10.22 -2.78
C SER A 29 7.49 11.44 -3.50
N ALA A 30 8.24 12.54 -3.58
CA ALA A 30 7.77 13.76 -4.25
C ALA A 30 7.32 13.52 -5.70
N ASP A 31 7.95 12.59 -6.41
CA ASP A 31 7.62 12.25 -7.80
C ASP A 31 6.55 11.13 -7.91
N ALA A 32 6.21 10.50 -6.79
CA ALA A 32 5.14 9.52 -6.64
C ALA A 32 4.32 9.82 -5.37
N PRO A 33 3.53 10.91 -5.37
CA PRO A 33 2.72 11.28 -4.20
C PRO A 33 1.56 10.31 -3.98
N PRO A 34 0.96 10.26 -2.78
CA PRO A 34 -0.26 9.51 -2.53
C PRO A 34 -1.43 10.02 -3.38
N SER A 35 -2.30 9.12 -3.84
CA SER A 35 -3.55 9.47 -4.50
C SER A 35 -4.58 8.32 -4.43
N GLU A 36 -5.86 8.65 -4.61
CA GLU A 36 -6.96 7.69 -4.72
C GLU A 36 -6.68 6.61 -5.76
N THR A 37 -6.21 7.00 -6.94
CA THR A 37 -5.91 6.05 -8.02
C THR A 37 -4.83 5.04 -7.63
N ARG A 38 -3.82 5.46 -6.86
CA ARG A 38 -2.78 4.54 -6.40
C ARG A 38 -3.30 3.58 -5.34
N VAL A 39 -4.12 4.06 -4.41
CA VAL A 39 -4.80 3.22 -3.42
C VAL A 39 -5.71 2.19 -4.10
N ASP A 40 -6.44 2.57 -5.15
CA ASP A 40 -7.23 1.63 -5.95
C ASP A 40 -6.34 0.56 -6.62
N ILE A 41 -5.18 0.95 -7.16
CA ILE A 41 -4.22 -0.01 -7.72
C ILE A 41 -3.73 -0.97 -6.63
N TRP A 42 -3.40 -0.45 -5.44
CA TRP A 42 -2.93 -1.27 -4.32
C TRP A 42 -3.98 -2.27 -3.83
N GLU A 43 -5.25 -1.89 -3.76
CA GLU A 43 -6.35 -2.82 -3.46
C GLU A 43 -6.47 -3.89 -4.54
N ASN A 44 -6.45 -3.49 -5.82
CA ASN A 44 -6.61 -4.40 -6.95
C ASN A 44 -5.44 -5.39 -7.11
N CYS A 45 -4.25 -5.06 -6.61
CA CYS A 45 -3.16 -6.03 -6.49
C CYS A 45 -3.52 -7.20 -5.56
N ALA A 46 -4.41 -6.96 -4.59
CA ALA A 46 -4.94 -7.96 -3.66
C ALA A 46 -3.86 -8.89 -3.08
N VAL A 47 -2.72 -8.31 -2.67
CA VAL A 47 -1.61 -9.09 -2.12
C VAL A 47 -2.07 -9.73 -0.81
N SER A 48 -2.18 -11.05 -0.81
CA SER A 48 -2.72 -11.83 0.31
C SER A 48 -1.88 -13.08 0.58
N VAL A 49 -2.18 -13.74 1.69
CA VAL A 49 -1.71 -15.10 1.96
C VAL A 49 -2.75 -16.06 1.36
N ILE A 50 -2.28 -17.08 0.64
CA ILE A 50 -3.16 -18.13 0.08
C ILE A 50 -3.97 -18.76 1.22
N GLY A 51 -5.28 -18.88 1.04
CA GLY A 51 -6.22 -19.40 2.05
C GLY A 51 -6.68 -18.37 3.09
N ALA A 52 -6.19 -17.12 3.01
CA ALA A 52 -6.58 -15.99 3.85
C ALA A 52 -6.76 -14.71 3.00
N GLU A 53 -7.47 -14.85 1.88
CA GLU A 53 -7.70 -13.76 0.91
C GLU A 53 -8.60 -12.63 1.43
N ASP A 54 -9.24 -12.83 2.59
CA ASP A 54 -9.94 -11.79 3.35
C ASP A 54 -8.96 -10.78 3.98
N HIS A 55 -7.65 -11.05 3.98
CA HIS A 55 -6.59 -10.14 4.38
C HIS A 55 -5.78 -9.62 3.17
N ILE A 56 -5.91 -8.33 2.88
CA ILE A 56 -5.09 -7.62 1.88
C ILE A 56 -3.95 -6.86 2.58
N PHE A 57 -2.72 -7.04 2.10
CA PHE A 57 -1.52 -6.38 2.61
C PHE A 57 -1.05 -5.28 1.66
N ILE A 58 -1.05 -4.04 2.15
CA ILE A 58 -0.52 -2.88 1.41
C ILE A 58 0.74 -2.41 2.14
N LYS A 59 1.91 -2.84 1.65
CA LYS A 59 3.20 -2.33 2.13
C LYS A 59 3.69 -1.21 1.22
N VAL A 60 3.82 -0.01 1.78
CA VAL A 60 4.44 1.14 1.11
C VAL A 60 5.83 1.41 1.69
N HIS A 61 6.63 2.22 1.01
CA HIS A 61 7.93 2.69 1.49
C HIS A 61 8.23 4.10 1.01
N THR A 62 9.15 4.79 1.68
CA THR A 62 9.54 6.15 1.32
C THR A 62 11.01 6.40 1.64
N HIS A 63 11.66 7.24 0.84
CA HIS A 63 12.92 7.89 1.17
C HIS A 63 12.66 9.24 1.86
N GLY A 64 12.02 9.20 3.03
CA GLY A 64 11.46 10.38 3.69
C GLY A 64 12.45 11.45 4.17
N ALA A 65 13.75 11.20 4.07
CA ALA A 65 14.80 12.17 4.45
C ALA A 65 15.23 13.09 3.29
N GLU A 66 14.78 12.83 2.06
CA GLU A 66 15.01 13.73 0.94
C GLU A 66 14.12 14.98 1.09
N ASP A 67 14.71 16.18 1.01
CA ASP A 67 14.03 17.46 1.28
C ASP A 67 12.69 17.59 0.55
N ARG A 68 12.65 17.35 -0.76
CA ARG A 68 11.42 17.44 -1.57
C ARG A 68 10.36 16.43 -1.11
N THR A 69 10.76 15.21 -0.79
CA THR A 69 9.86 14.16 -0.33
C THR A 69 9.34 14.48 1.08
N SER A 70 10.22 14.91 1.98
CA SER A 70 9.85 15.36 3.33
C SER A 70 8.87 16.51 3.27
N GLU A 71 9.15 17.56 2.49
CA GLU A 71 8.26 18.71 2.30
C GLU A 71 6.88 18.29 1.77
N MET A 72 6.82 17.42 0.75
CA MET A 72 5.57 16.89 0.22
C MET A 72 4.79 16.08 1.27
N LEU A 73 5.47 15.22 2.03
CA LEU A 73 4.84 14.38 3.05
C LEU A 73 4.23 15.22 4.18
N PHE A 74 4.98 16.19 4.72
CA PHE A 74 4.58 16.98 5.88
C PHE A 74 3.68 18.19 5.56
N SER A 75 3.60 18.61 4.30
CA SER A 75 2.64 19.65 3.87
C SER A 75 1.22 19.08 3.78
N GLU A 76 0.99 18.12 2.89
CA GLU A 76 -0.34 17.53 2.66
C GLU A 76 -0.30 16.03 2.33
N GLY A 77 0.87 15.47 1.98
CA GLY A 77 0.99 14.10 1.47
C GLY A 77 0.50 13.06 2.46
N PHE A 78 0.87 13.21 3.73
CA PHE A 78 0.45 12.31 4.81
C PHE A 78 -1.07 12.38 5.06
N ASP A 79 -1.62 13.58 5.19
CA ASP A 79 -3.06 13.79 5.39
C ASP A 79 -3.88 13.21 4.24
N ARG A 80 -3.45 13.47 2.99
CA ARG A 80 -4.05 12.88 1.79
C ARG A 80 -3.98 11.35 1.82
N LEU A 81 -2.82 10.77 2.17
CA LEU A 81 -2.66 9.31 2.23
C LEU A 81 -3.64 8.68 3.21
N TRP A 82 -3.67 9.17 4.45
CA TRP A 82 -4.53 8.62 5.49
C TRP A 82 -6.00 8.80 5.15
N THR A 83 -6.41 10.01 4.76
CA THR A 83 -7.79 10.29 4.34
C THR A 83 -8.23 9.36 3.21
N THR A 84 -7.37 9.13 2.22
CA THR A 84 -7.68 8.25 1.08
C THR A 84 -7.85 6.79 1.52
N LEU A 85 -6.92 6.27 2.35
CA LEU A 85 -6.99 4.89 2.85
C LEU A 85 -8.23 4.68 3.72
N GLU A 86 -8.53 5.64 4.57
CA GLU A 86 -9.68 5.59 5.47
C GLU A 86 -10.99 5.61 4.70
N ALA A 87 -11.15 6.54 3.75
CA ALA A 87 -12.33 6.60 2.89
C ALA A 87 -12.51 5.32 2.08
N ARG A 88 -11.41 4.72 1.61
CA ARG A 88 -11.45 3.49 0.80
C ARG A 88 -11.80 2.25 1.60
N PHE A 89 -11.26 2.13 2.82
CA PHE A 89 -11.32 0.91 3.61
C PHE A 89 -12.09 1.07 4.93
N ARG A 90 -11.70 2.00 5.81
CA ARG A 90 -12.33 2.14 7.13
C ARG A 90 -13.80 2.49 7.01
N ASP A 91 -14.14 3.41 6.12
CA ASP A 91 -15.49 3.97 6.00
C ASP A 91 -16.39 3.14 5.06
N ARG A 92 -15.84 2.07 4.47
CA ARG A 92 -16.54 1.14 3.57
C ARG A 92 -17.05 -0.08 4.36
N PRO A 93 -18.36 -0.37 4.37
CA PRO A 93 -18.89 -1.56 5.03
C PRO A 93 -18.24 -2.86 4.55
N GLY A 94 -17.91 -3.74 5.50
CA GLY A 94 -17.26 -5.03 5.23
C GLY A 94 -15.72 -4.99 5.23
N TYR A 95 -15.11 -3.83 5.43
CA TYR A 95 -13.66 -3.68 5.52
C TYR A 95 -13.23 -3.21 6.92
N ALA A 96 -12.00 -3.56 7.30
CA ALA A 96 -11.33 -3.05 8.48
C ALA A 96 -9.91 -2.61 8.08
N LEU A 97 -9.53 -1.40 8.50
CA LEU A 97 -8.22 -0.83 8.20
C LEU A 97 -7.31 -0.91 9.43
N HIS A 98 -6.13 -1.53 9.26
CA HIS A 98 -5.13 -1.67 10.31
C HIS A 98 -3.80 -1.09 9.83
N TYR A 99 -3.23 -0.14 10.58
CA TYR A 99 -1.89 0.35 10.38
C TYR A 99 -0.91 -0.51 11.17
N LEU A 100 0.10 -1.04 10.48
CA LEU A 100 1.07 -1.96 11.04
C LEU A 100 2.48 -1.47 10.72
N THR A 101 3.40 -1.70 11.65
CA THR A 101 4.82 -1.75 11.35
C THR A 101 5.14 -2.95 10.46
N ALA A 102 6.31 -2.94 9.82
CA ALA A 102 6.76 -4.09 9.03
C ALA A 102 6.86 -5.38 9.86
N TRP A 103 7.18 -5.26 11.15
CA TRP A 103 7.26 -6.41 12.06
C TRP A 103 5.88 -7.00 12.37
N GLU A 104 4.91 -6.17 12.73
CA GLU A 104 3.54 -6.62 13.00
C GLU A 104 2.89 -7.23 11.74
N MET A 105 3.18 -6.65 10.55
CA MET A 105 2.78 -7.25 9.28
C MET A 105 3.35 -8.66 9.11
N TYR A 106 4.64 -8.86 9.40
CA TYR A 106 5.26 -10.18 9.37
C TYR A 106 4.63 -11.17 10.35
N GLU A 107 4.39 -10.75 11.58
CA GLU A 107 3.76 -11.60 12.59
C GLU A 107 2.36 -12.03 12.14
N LYS A 108 1.59 -11.11 11.56
CA LYS A 108 0.26 -11.42 11.00
C LYS A 108 0.35 -12.41 9.83
N VAL A 109 1.23 -12.17 8.86
CA VAL A 109 1.46 -13.11 7.74
C VAL A 109 1.85 -14.50 8.27
N LYS A 110 2.80 -14.58 9.21
CA LYS A 110 3.23 -15.84 9.81
C LYS A 110 2.09 -16.56 10.53
N SER A 111 1.23 -15.82 11.24
CA SER A 111 0.06 -16.38 11.91
C SER A 111 -0.93 -16.98 10.92
N LEU A 112 -1.22 -16.28 9.81
CA LEU A 112 -2.16 -16.74 8.78
C LEU A 112 -1.63 -18.00 8.05
N CYS A 113 -0.33 -18.06 7.76
CA CYS A 113 0.28 -19.26 7.19
C CYS A 113 0.30 -20.48 8.14
N SER A 114 0.10 -20.26 9.44
CA SER A 114 0.12 -21.33 10.45
C SER A 114 -1.27 -21.85 10.77
N SER A 115 -2.33 -21.03 10.59
CA SER A 115 -3.72 -21.45 10.80
C SER A 115 -4.19 -22.54 9.83
N GLU A 116 -3.61 -22.63 8.63
CA GLU A 116 -3.89 -23.73 7.68
C GLU A 116 -3.44 -25.10 8.18
N ARG A 117 -2.51 -25.19 9.16
CA ARG A 117 -2.03 -26.49 9.66
C ARG A 117 -2.89 -27.07 10.78
N ALA A 118 -3.90 -26.32 11.23
CA ALA A 118 -4.77 -26.72 12.35
C ALA A 118 -6.15 -27.22 11.91
N ALA A 119 -6.42 -27.29 10.59
CA ALA A 119 -7.64 -27.85 9.99
C ALA A 119 -7.29 -29.12 9.21
#